data_AF-A0A9E5VBU3-F1
#
_entry.id   AF-A0A9E5VBU3-F1
#
_cell.length_a   1.000
_cell.length_b   1.000
_cell.length_c   1.000
_cell.angle_alpha   90.00
_cell.angle_beta   90.00
_cell.angle_gamma   90.00
#
_symmetry.space_group_name_H-M   'P 1'
#
loop_
_entity.id
_entity.type
_entity.pdbx_description
1 polymer ?
#
loop_
_entity_poly.entity_id
_entity_poly.type
_entity_poly.pdbx_seq_one_letter_code
_entity_poly.pdbx_strand_id
1 'polypeptide(L)' 'MRDEILAMIIEKAADIYKTDPSQYSAETRFIEDYNAKSMDIVKIMGVLEDEFGFDLNFMEFRRKKTFGEAADYVASMAD' A
#
# COMPACT_ATOMS: atom_id res chain seq x y z
N MET A 1 5.44 -10.28 -8.33
CA MET A 1 5.91 -9.44 -7.22
C MET A 1 5.24 -8.07 -7.19
N ARG A 2 5.52 -7.12 -8.11
CA ARG A 2 4.84 -5.80 -8.09
C ARG A 2 3.31 -5.91 -8.07
N ASP A 3 2.73 -6.71 -8.97
CA ASP A 3 1.26 -6.84 -9.07
C ASP A 3 0.65 -7.54 -7.85
N GLU A 4 1.40 -8.44 -7.22
CA GLU A 4 1.01 -9.11 -5.98
C GLU A 4 1.05 -8.15 -4.78
N ILE A 5 2.09 -7.32 -4.67
CA ILE A 5 2.16 -6.25 -3.68
C ILE A 5 1.01 -5.27 -3.88
N LEU A 6 0.74 -4.88 -5.12
CA LEU A 6 -0.38 -3.99 -5.44
C LEU A 6 -1.72 -4.61 -5.02
N ALA A 7 -1.93 -5.90 -5.29
CA ALA A 7 -3.12 -6.61 -4.85
C ALA A 7 -3.26 -6.59 -3.32
N MET A 8 -2.18 -6.82 -2.57
CA MET A 8 -2.22 -6.74 -1.10
C MET A 8 -2.52 -5.34 -0.57
N ILE A 9 -1.95 -4.30 -1.19
CA ILE A 9 -2.27 -2.91 -0.83
C ILE A 9 -3.76 -2.65 -1.07
N ILE A 10 -4.31 -3.09 -2.21
CA ILE A 10 -5.73 -2.93 -2.56
C ILE A 10 -6.62 -3.66 -1.55
N GLU A 11 -6.36 -4.94 -1.28
CA GLU A 11 -7.13 -5.74 -0.33
C GLU A 11 -7.11 -5.10 1.06
N LYS A 12 -5.93 -4.65 1.50
CA LYS A 12 -5.80 -4.01 2.81
C LYS A 12 -6.52 -2.66 2.87
N ALA A 13 -6.43 -1.86 1.82
CA ALA A 13 -7.15 -0.59 1.72
C ALA A 13 -8.67 -0.82 1.73
N ALA A 14 -9.17 -1.80 0.95
CA ALA A 14 -10.57 -2.16 0.90
C ALA A 14 -11.11 -2.59 2.29
N ASP A 15 -10.33 -3.38 3.05
CA ASP A 15 -10.65 -3.73 4.44
C ASP A 15 -10.69 -2.50 5.37
N ILE A 16 -9.70 -1.60 5.28
CA ILE A 16 -9.63 -0.41 6.13
C ILE A 16 -10.80 0.54 5.85
N TYR A 17 -11.09 0.80 4.57
CA TYR A 17 -12.09 1.77 4.14
C TYR A 17 -13.50 1.17 3.99
N LYS A 18 -13.66 -0.14 4.18
CA LYS A 18 -14.93 -0.87 4.07
C LYS A 18 -15.60 -0.66 2.70
N THR A 19 -14.82 -0.91 1.66
CA THR A 19 -15.19 -0.73 0.24
C THR A 19 -14.84 -1.98 -0.57
N ASP A 20 -15.23 -2.01 -1.84
CA ASP A 20 -14.92 -3.12 -2.73
C ASP A 20 -13.51 -2.95 -3.35
N PRO A 21 -12.65 -4.00 -3.33
CA PRO A 21 -11.32 -3.98 -3.96
C PRO A 21 -11.31 -3.58 -5.44
N SER A 22 -12.38 -3.87 -6.19
CA SER A 22 -12.51 -3.52 -7.61
C SER A 22 -12.60 -2.01 -7.87
N GLN A 23 -12.81 -1.19 -6.84
CA GLN A 23 -12.83 0.27 -6.94
C GLN A 23 -11.43 0.89 -6.98
N TYR A 24 -10.40 0.10 -6.71
CA TYR A 24 -9.02 0.57 -6.61
C TYR A 24 -8.21 0.23 -7.86
N SER A 25 -7.17 1.00 -8.10
CA SER A 25 -6.19 0.77 -9.16
C SER A 25 -4.79 1.21 -8.71
N ALA A 26 -3.79 0.96 -9.56
CA ALA A 26 -2.45 1.49 -9.36
C ALA A 26 -2.39 3.03 -9.29
N GLU A 27 -3.39 3.72 -9.84
CA GLU A 27 -3.47 5.19 -9.85
C GLU A 27 -4.14 5.75 -8.58
N THR A 28 -4.83 4.90 -7.81
CA THR A 28 -5.51 5.31 -6.58
C THR A 28 -4.52 5.96 -5.60
N ARG A 29 -4.93 7.12 -5.07
CA ARG A 29 -4.11 7.98 -4.21
C ARG A 29 -4.52 7.83 -2.76
N PHE A 30 -3.57 7.49 -1.89
CA PHE A 30 -3.83 7.27 -0.46
C PHE A 30 -4.54 8.48 0.19
N ILE A 31 -3.99 9.68 0.01
CA ILE A 31 -4.48 10.87 0.72
C ILE A 31 -5.59 11.57 -0.07
N GLU A 32 -5.44 11.72 -1.38
CA GLU A 32 -6.37 12.54 -2.17
C GLU A 32 -7.71 11.86 -2.41
N ASP A 33 -7.75 10.53 -2.56
CA ASP A 33 -8.98 9.82 -2.83
C ASP A 33 -9.65 9.31 -1.54
N TYR A 34 -8.84 8.87 -0.56
CA TYR A 34 -9.33 8.20 0.65
C TYR A 34 -8.99 8.93 1.97
N ASN A 35 -8.32 10.08 1.92
CA ASN A 35 -7.90 10.83 3.10
C ASN A 35 -7.16 9.94 4.13
N ALA A 36 -6.29 9.05 3.62
CA ALA A 36 -5.57 8.08 4.43
C ALA A 36 -4.85 8.74 5.60
N LYS A 37 -5.09 8.22 6.80
CA LYS A 37 -4.40 8.65 8.01
C LYS A 37 -3.09 7.88 8.15
N SER A 38 -2.16 8.41 8.95
CA SER A 38 -0.88 7.73 9.23
C SER A 38 -1.08 6.30 9.74
N MET A 39 -2.14 6.05 10.53
CA MET A 39 -2.48 4.71 11.03
C MET A 39 -2.88 3.76 9.89
N ASP A 40 -3.52 4.24 8.83
CA ASP A 40 -3.91 3.42 7.69
C ASP A 40 -2.66 2.99 6.91
N ILE A 41 -1.74 3.93 6.70
CA ILE A 41 -0.45 3.66 6.05
C ILE A 41 0.37 2.63 6.86
N VAL A 42 0.43 2.78 8.19
CA VAL A 42 1.13 1.82 9.07
C VAL A 42 0.50 0.42 8.99
N LYS A 43 -0.83 0.31 8.92
CA LYS A 43 -1.51 -0.98 8.78
C LYS A 43 -1.21 -1.65 7.44
N ILE A 44 -1.10 -0.87 6.36
CA ILE A 44 -0.75 -1.39 5.04
C ILE A 44 0.71 -1.86 5.04
N MET A 45 1.63 -1.05 5.58
CA MET A 45 3.03 -1.44 5.73
C MET A 45 3.17 -2.74 6.52
N GLY A 46 2.51 -2.86 7.67
CA GLY A 46 2.61 -4.07 8.51
C GLY A 46 2.23 -5.36 7.79
N VAL A 47 1.21 -5.34 6.92
CA VAL A 47 0.85 -6.51 6.10
C VAL A 47 1.97 -6.87 5.11
N LEU A 48 2.61 -5.87 4.49
CA LEU A 48 3.70 -6.10 3.55
C LEU A 48 4.98 -6.56 4.27
N GLU A 49 5.29 -5.98 5.42
CA GLU A 49 6.43 -6.35 6.26
C GLU A 49 6.28 -7.79 6.79
N ASP A 50 5.08 -8.17 7.24
CA ASP A 50 4.77 -9.54 7.69
C ASP A 50 4.91 -10.56 6.55
N GLU A 51 4.44 -10.22 5.33
CA GLU A 51 4.48 -11.13 4.18
C GLU A 51 5.90 -11.32 3.64
N PHE A 52 6.69 -10.25 3.52
CA PHE A 52 7.99 -10.30 2.87
C PHE A 52 9.20 -10.31 3.82
N GLY A 53 8.97 -10.12 5.12
CA GLY A 53 10.01 -10.23 6.15
C GLY A 53 11.06 -9.11 6.14
N PHE A 54 10.74 -7.93 5.61
CA PHE A 54 11.58 -6.72 5.70
C PHE A 54 10.86 -5.59 6.43
N ASP A 55 11.63 -4.61 6.91
CA ASP A 55 11.10 -3.37 7.48
C ASP A 55 11.00 -2.26 6.42
N LEU A 56 9.85 -1.60 6.33
CA LEU A 56 9.60 -0.47 5.45
C LEU A 56 9.84 0.86 6.18
N ASN A 57 10.51 1.79 5.51
CA ASN A 57 10.64 3.14 6.06
C ASN A 57 9.34 3.92 5.88
N PHE A 58 8.69 4.29 6.98
CA PHE A 58 7.43 5.06 6.97
C PHE A 58 7.50 6.34 6.14
N MET A 59 8.58 7.11 6.25
CA MET A 59 8.70 8.39 5.54
C MET A 59 8.87 8.20 4.04
N GLU A 60 9.59 7.16 3.62
CA GLU A 60 9.75 6.81 2.20
C GLU A 60 8.45 6.24 1.61
N PHE A 61 7.79 5.34 2.34
CA PHE A 61 6.51 4.77 1.91
C PHE A 61 5.43 5.84 1.81
N ARG A 62 5.30 6.72 2.81
CA ARG A 62 4.31 7.81 2.81
C ARG A 62 4.51 8.82 1.67
N ARG A 63 5.71 8.93 1.10
CA ARG A 63 5.97 9.80 -0.06
C ARG A 63 5.40 9.24 -1.36
N LYS A 64 5.10 7.94 -1.41
CA LYS A 64 4.44 7.29 -2.56
C LYS A 64 2.96 7.71 -2.54
N LYS A 65 2.58 8.47 -3.55
CA LYS A 65 1.24 9.09 -3.63
C LYS A 65 0.20 8.06 -4.02
N THR A 66 0.55 7.16 -4.94
CA THR A 66 -0.37 6.14 -5.46
C THR A 66 -0.05 4.74 -4.94
N PHE A 67 -1.03 3.86 -5.02
CA PHE A 67 -0.86 2.44 -4.68
C PHE A 67 0.21 1.78 -5.57
N GLY A 68 0.24 2.14 -6.84
CA GLY A 68 1.27 1.68 -7.78
C GLY A 68 2.67 2.11 -7.38
N GLU A 69 2.87 3.39 -7.04
CA GLU A 69 4.17 3.90 -6.59
C GLU A 69 4.65 3.20 -5.31
N ALA A 70 3.73 2.88 -4.39
CA ALA A 70 4.04 2.11 -3.20
C ALA A 70 4.42 0.67 -3.55
N ALA A 71 3.69 0.03 -4.45
CA ALA A 71 4.01 -1.31 -4.92
C ALA A 71 5.37 -1.38 -5.62
N ASP A 72 5.70 -0.39 -6.46
CA ASP A 72 7.00 -0.25 -7.11
C ASP A 72 8.14 -0.09 -6.09
N TYR A 73 7.92 0.74 -5.07
CA TYR A 73 8.90 0.95 -4.01
C TYR A 73 9.19 -0.37 -3.27
N VAL A 74 8.15 -1.08 -2.84
CA VAL A 74 8.32 -2.34 -2.11
C VAL A 74 8.92 -3.43 -3.00
N ALA A 75 8.50 -3.52 -4.26
CA ALA A 75 9.07 -4.46 -5.23
C ALA A 75 10.55 -4.20 -5.51
N SER A 76 11.05 -2.97 -5.31
CA SER A 76 12.48 -2.67 -5.43
C SER A 76 13.33 -3.13 -4.24
N MET A 77 12.69 -3.55 -3.14
CA MET A 77 13.35 -4.01 -1.90
C MET A 77 13.29 -5.53 -1.75
N ALA A 78 12.32 -6.18 -2.39
CA ALA A 78 12.26 -7.64 -2.52
C ALA A 78 13.12 -8.04 -3.73
N ASP A 79 14.14 -8.86 -3.53
CA ASP A 79 14.92 -9.53 -4.59
C ASP A 79 14.25 -10.84 -5.01
#